data_AF-A0A4S0HXZ7-F1
#
_entry.id   AF-A0A4S0HXZ7-F1
#
_cell.length_a   1.000
_cell.length_b   1.000
_cell.length_c   1.000
_cell.angle_alpha   90.00
_cell.angle_beta   90.00
_cell.angle_gamma   90.00
#
_symmetry.space_group_name_H-M   'P 1'
#
loop_
_entity.id
_entity.type
_entity.pdbx_description
1 polymer ?
#
loop_
_entity_poly.entity_id
_entity_poly.type
_entity_poly.pdbx_seq_one_letter_code
_entity_poly.pdbx_strand_id
1 'polypeptide(L)' 'TQITEVIGMEGDVIVTQDLMRYEIEGEDANGKLIGRHVSTGISKPHFWDRARYYGEEKRLAAALDEMEKTS' A
#
# COMPACT_ATOMS: atom_id res chain seq x y z
N THR A 1 6.54 -8.06 -5.40
CA THR A 1 5.35 -7.36 -5.92
C THR A 1 5.16 -6.05 -5.20
N GLN A 2 4.49 -5.08 -5.82
CA GLN A 2 4.18 -3.78 -5.20
C GLN A 2 2.73 -3.39 -5.53
N ILE A 3 2.14 -2.57 -4.66
CA ILE A 3 0.84 -1.94 -4.88
C ILE A 3 1.10 -0.44 -4.95
N THR A 4 0.73 0.16 -6.08
CA THR A 4 1.03 1.54 -6.42
C THR A 4 -0.27 2.22 -6.85
N GLU A 5 -0.50 3.45 -6.39
CA GLU A 5 -1.55 4.31 -6.93
C GLU A 5 -1.01 5.24 -8.01
N VAL A 6 -1.80 5.44 -9.07
CA VAL A 6 -1.54 6.47 -10.08
C VAL A 6 -2.24 7.75 -9.63
N ILE A 7 -1.47 8.80 -9.41
CA ILE A 7 -1.98 10.05 -8.82
C ILE A 7 -2.22 11.16 -9.83
N GLY A 8 -1.62 11.06 -11.02
CA GLY A 8 -1.81 12.04 -12.09
C GLY A 8 -0.76 11.97 -13.18
N MET A 9 -0.57 13.09 -13.87
CA MET A 9 0.41 13.27 -14.93
C MET A 9 1.17 14.59 -14.76
N GLU A 10 2.47 14.58 -15.07
CA GLU A 10 3.29 15.77 -15.28
C GLU A 10 3.72 15.82 -16.75
N GLY A 11 3.05 16.67 -17.53
CA GLY A 11 3.16 16.61 -18.99
C GLY A 11 2.71 15.24 -19.49
N ASP A 12 3.62 14.50 -20.12
CA ASP A 12 3.37 13.15 -20.65
C ASP A 12 3.80 12.01 -19.71
N VAL A 13 4.27 12.34 -18.50
CA VAL A 13 4.80 11.36 -17.54
C VAL A 13 3.75 11.04 -16.48
N ILE A 14 3.48 9.74 -16.25
CA ILE A 14 2.57 9.29 -15.18
C ILE A 14 3.28 9.44 -13.83
N VAL A 15 2.59 10.06 -12.87
CA VAL A 15 3.04 10.16 -11.49
C VAL A 15 2.40 9.06 -10.67
N THR A 16 3.21 8.39 -9.86
CA THR A 16 2.80 7.23 -9.05
C THR A 16 3.27 7.36 -7.61
N GLN A 17 2.57 6.69 -6.72
CA GLN A 17 2.92 6.59 -5.30
C GLN A 17 2.76 5.14 -4.83
N ASP A 18 3.83 4.57 -4.28
CA ASP A 18 3.80 3.19 -3.76
C ASP A 18 3.13 3.14 -2.39
N LEU A 19 2.11 2.31 -2.27
CA LEU A 19 1.36 2.09 -1.02
C LEU A 19 1.90 0.88 -0.25
N MET A 20 2.29 -0.17 -0.96
CA MET A 20 2.76 -1.40 -0.35
C MET A 20 3.87 -2.06 -1.15
N ARG A 21 4.80 -2.70 -0.45
CA ARG A 21 5.84 -3.54 -1.03
C ARG A 21 5.72 -4.95 -0.48
N TYR A 22 5.93 -5.94 -1.32
CA TYR A 22 6.03 -7.33 -0.88
C TYR A 22 7.43 -7.60 -0.34
N GLU A 23 7.51 -8.04 0.91
CA GLU A 23 8.74 -8.47 1.57
C GLU A 23 8.74 -9.98 1.72
N ILE A 24 9.86 -10.58 1.31
CA ILE A 24 10.10 -12.02 1.43
C ILE A 24 10.59 -12.28 2.85
N GLU A 25 9.90 -13.15 3.55
CA GLU A 25 10.20 -13.55 4.93
C GLU A 25 10.93 -14.89 4.98
N GLY A 26 10.84 -15.69 3.91
CA GLY A 26 11.54 -16.95 3.79
C GLY A 26 11.05 -17.80 2.62
N GLU A 27 11.29 -19.10 2.73
CA GLU A 27 11.00 -20.09 1.71
C GLU A 27 10.53 -21.38 2.40
N ASP A 28 9.46 -22.00 1.90
CA ASP A 28 8.97 -23.26 2.44
C ASP A 28 9.83 -24.46 2.00
N ALA A 29 9.55 -25.65 2.53
CA ALA A 29 10.30 -26.86 2.22
C ALA A 29 10.24 -27.31 0.74
N ASN A 30 9.32 -26.75 -0.05
CA ASN A 30 9.14 -27.04 -1.47
C ASN A 30 9.68 -25.92 -2.37
N GLY A 31 10.37 -24.94 -1.79
CA GLY A 31 10.96 -23.82 -2.51
C GLY A 31 10.00 -22.67 -2.83
N LYS A 32 8.82 -22.63 -2.19
CA LYS A 32 7.88 -21.53 -2.39
C LYS A 32 8.21 -20.37 -1.47
N LEU A 33 8.37 -19.19 -2.05
CA LEU A 33 8.58 -17.96 -1.30
C LEU A 33 7.41 -17.67 -0.36
N ILE A 34 7.74 -17.41 0.90
CA ILE A 34 6.84 -16.91 1.93
C ILE A 34 7.15 -15.44 2.13
N GLY A 35 6.12 -14.63 2.20
CA GLY A 35 6.25 -13.19 2.39
C GLY A 35 4.91 -12.51 2.43
N ARG A 36 4.92 -11.21 2.70
CA ARG A 36 3.71 -10.41 2.84
C ARG A 36 3.89 -9.00 2.29
N HIS A 37 2.78 -8.34 2.01
CA HIS A 37 2.80 -6.92 1.69
C HIS A 37 2.92 -6.12 3.00
N VAL A 38 3.87 -5.19 3.02
CA VAL A 38 4.09 -4.23 4.10
C VAL A 38 3.79 -2.82 3.60
N SER A 39 3.35 -1.96 4.51
CA SER A 39 3.11 -0.54 4.23
C SER A 39 4.41 0.18 3.88
N THR A 40 4.35 1.17 2.99
CA THR A 40 5.48 2.07 2.70
C THR A 40 5.61 3.23 3.70
N GLY A 41 4.76 3.27 4.75
CA GLY A 41 4.70 4.34 5.74
C GLY A 41 3.75 5.49 5.37
N ILE A 42 2.97 5.33 4.30
CA ILE A 42 1.99 6.32 3.86
C ILE A 42 0.70 6.16 4.66
N SER A 43 0.47 7.07 5.61
CA SER A 43 -0.73 7.09 6.45
C SER A 43 -1.96 7.69 5.75
N LYS A 44 -1.74 8.53 4.74
CA LYS A 44 -2.80 9.19 3.96
C LYS A 44 -2.46 9.13 2.47
N PRO A 45 -2.95 8.12 1.73
CA PRO A 45 -2.73 8.05 0.29
C PRO A 45 -3.43 9.20 -0.45
N HIS A 46 -3.10 9.39 -1.73
CA HIS A 46 -3.66 10.49 -2.51
C HIS A 46 -5.19 10.42 -2.63
N PHE A 47 -5.76 9.21 -2.65
CA PHE A 47 -7.21 9.02 -2.64
C PHE A 47 -7.88 9.22 -1.25
N TRP A 48 -7.16 9.65 -0.22
CA TRP A 48 -7.70 9.84 1.13
C TRP A 48 -8.94 10.74 1.18
N ASP A 49 -8.92 11.88 0.47
CA ASP A 49 -10.06 12.80 0.46
C ASP A 49 -11.29 12.18 -0.20
N ARG A 50 -11.10 11.27 -1.17
CA ARG A 50 -12.18 10.50 -1.77
C ARG A 50 -12.73 9.47 -0.77
N ALA A 51 -11.86 8.76 -0.03
CA ALA A 51 -12.32 7.87 1.04
C ALA A 51 -13.14 8.65 2.09
N ARG A 52 -12.67 9.83 2.49
CA ARG A 52 -13.39 10.73 3.39
C ARG A 52 -14.74 11.19 2.84
N TYR A 53 -14.80 11.53 1.56
CA TYR A 53 -16.05 11.91 0.90
C TYR A 53 -17.11 10.81 0.98
N TYR A 54 -16.70 9.54 0.92
CA TYR A 54 -17.59 8.39 1.10
C TYR A 54 -17.75 7.93 2.57
N GLY A 55 -17.09 8.59 3.53
CA GLY A 55 -17.12 8.21 4.95
C GLY A 55 -16.29 6.96 5.29
N GLU A 56 -15.36 6.57 4.42
CA GLU A 56 -14.51 5.37 4.56
C GLU A 56 -13.12 5.68 5.12
N GLU A 57 -12.82 6.93 5.50
CA GLU A 57 -11.49 7.34 5.95
C GLU A 57 -11.04 6.61 7.21
N LYS A 58 -11.96 6.29 8.13
CA LYS A 58 -11.63 5.53 9.35
C LYS A 58 -11.26 4.09 9.04
N ARG A 59 -11.99 3.46 8.10
CA ARG A 59 -11.73 2.09 7.68
C ARG A 59 -10.40 1.99 6.95
N LEU A 60 -10.13 2.97 6.07
CA LEU A 60 -8.85 3.06 5.38
C LEU A 60 -7.69 3.27 6.35
N ALA A 61 -7.82 4.19 7.32
CA ALA A 61 -6.81 4.41 8.36
C ALA A 61 -6.48 3.13 9.12
N ALA A 62 -7.51 2.42 9.61
CA ALA A 62 -7.33 1.20 10.37
C ALA A 62 -6.59 0.12 9.55
N ALA A 63 -6.94 -0.05 8.28
CA ALA A 63 -6.27 -1.01 7.40
C ALA A 63 -4.78 -0.67 7.18
N LEU A 64 -4.45 0.61 7.00
CA LEU A 64 -3.06 1.06 6.83
C LEU A 64 -2.25 0.89 8.13
N ASP A 65 -2.83 1.24 9.28
CA ASP A 65 -2.20 1.07 10.59
C ASP A 65 -1.93 -0.41 10.93
N GLU A 66 -2.85 -1.31 10.59
CA GLU A 66 -2.67 -2.76 10.79
C GLU A 66 -1.49 -3.31 9.97
N MET A 67 -1.30 -2.82 8.75
CA MET A 67 -0.18 -3.21 7.89
C MET A 67 1.17 -2.72 8.45
N GLU A 68 1.19 -1.53 9.06
CA GLU A 68 2.40 -0.99 9.70
C GLU A 68 2.78 -1.78 10.96
N LYS A 69 1.81 -2.10 11.82
CA LYS A 69 2.06 -2.86 13.07
C LYS A 69 2.59 -4.27 12.87
N THR A 70 2.29 -4.87 11.71
CA THR A 70 2.74 -6.22 11.42
C THR A 70 4.20 -6.22 10.95
N SER A 71 4.71 -5.09 10.45
CA SER A 71 6.04 -4.93 9.81
C SER A 71 7.20 -5.09 10.78
#